data_AF-A0A6C0IRE2-F1
#
_entry.id   AF-A0A6C0IRE2-F1
#
_cell.length_a   1.000
_cell.length_b   1.000
_cell.length_c   1.000
_cell.angle_alpha   90.00
_cell.angle_beta   90.00
_cell.angle_gamma   90.00
#
_symmetry.space_group_name_H-M   'P 1'
#
loop_
_entity.id
_entity.type
_entity.pdbx_description
1 polymer ?
#
loop_
_entity_poly.entity_id
_entity_poly.type
_entity_poly.pdbx_seq_one_letter_code
_entity_poly.pdbx_strand_id
1 'polypeptide(L)'
;MQLKFQSSSKAVTSVNGKVQNIRENEIIYDGDRAKIKARNNNKVTFADLKHKDVKNLFKKPPSSKSLQENLEFLLKKPKRSKSRRKKRKKKRKTKKKCRYKIGSKKGKFKKC
;
A
#
# COMPACT_ATOMS: atom_id res chain seq x y z
N MET A 1 26.63 6.87 -18.82
CA MET A 1 25.31 7.15 -18.23
C MET A 1 25.32 8.58 -17.74
N GLN A 2 24.38 9.42 -18.17
CA GLN A 2 24.30 10.81 -17.73
C GLN A 2 23.38 10.88 -16.51
N LEU A 3 23.94 11.30 -15.38
CA LEU A 3 23.21 11.48 -14.12
C LEU A 3 22.23 12.63 -14.28
N LYS A 4 20.95 12.40 -13.96
CA LYS A 4 19.92 13.45 -14.03
C LYS A 4 19.70 14.14 -12.70
N PHE A 5 19.85 13.41 -11.61
CA PHE A 5 19.57 13.93 -10.27
C PHE A 5 20.43 13.20 -9.24
N GLN A 6 21.09 13.98 -8.40
CA GLN A 6 21.83 13.49 -7.25
C GLN A 6 21.50 14.39 -6.07
N SER A 7 21.15 13.79 -4.93
CA SER A 7 20.90 14.53 -3.70
C SER A 7 21.38 13.73 -2.50
N SER A 8 22.03 14.42 -1.56
CA SER A 8 22.37 13.87 -0.26
C SER A 8 21.82 14.78 0.84
N SER A 9 21.38 14.18 1.94
CA SER A 9 20.92 14.91 3.12
C SER A 9 21.42 14.20 4.37
N LYS A 10 22.01 14.96 5.30
CA LYS A 10 22.44 14.45 6.60
C LYS A 10 21.84 15.31 7.70
N ALA A 11 21.16 14.68 8.64
CA ALA A 11 20.60 15.31 9.83
C ALA A 11 21.12 14.58 11.06
N VAL A 12 21.75 15.32 11.96
CA VAL A 12 22.29 14.81 13.22
C VAL A 12 21.62 15.58 14.35
N THR A 13 21.00 14.87 15.29
CA THR A 13 20.41 15.49 16.49
C THR A 13 21.25 15.11 17.71
N SER A 14 21.80 16.10 18.38
CA SER A 14 22.54 15.93 19.64
C SER A 14 21.77 16.54 20.81
N VAL A 15 21.75 15.85 21.95
CA VAL A 15 21.23 16.37 23.22
C VAL A 15 22.32 16.23 24.26
N ASN A 16 22.66 17.34 24.94
CA ASN A 16 23.71 17.41 25.96
C ASN A 16 25.06 16.84 25.47
N GLY A 17 25.45 17.20 24.25
CA GLY A 17 26.70 16.74 23.63
C GLY A 17 26.71 15.28 23.16
N LYS A 18 25.67 14.49 23.45
CA LYS A 18 25.52 13.11 22.98
C LYS A 18 24.69 13.07 21.70
N VAL A 19 25.23 12.45 20.65
CA VAL A 19 24.51 12.22 19.39
C VAL A 19 23.41 11.19 19.65
N GLN A 20 22.15 11.61 19.52
CA GLN A 20 20.99 10.74 19.75
C GLN A 20 20.45 10.13 18.46
N ASN A 21 20.39 10.90 17.36
CA ASN A 21 19.94 10.38 16.08
C ASN A 21 20.82 10.84 14.93
N ILE A 22 21.04 9.94 13.99
CA ILE A 22 21.75 10.18 12.73
C ILE A 22 20.83 9.71 11.61
N ARG A 23 20.45 10.63 10.74
CA ARG A 23 19.69 10.34 9.52
C ARG A 23 20.51 10.76 8.32
N GLU A 24 20.82 9.81 7.45
CA GLU A 24 21.58 10.07 6.22
C GLU A 24 20.78 9.49 5.06
N ASN A 25 20.53 10.29 4.03
CA ASN A 25 19.89 9.82 2.80
C ASN A 25 20.75 10.23 1.61
N GLU A 26 20.97 9.31 0.69
CA GLU A 26 21.62 9.54 -0.59
C GLU A 26 20.72 8.97 -1.68
N ILE A 27 20.44 9.77 -2.70
CA ILE A 27 19.63 9.40 -3.85
C ILE A 27 20.42 9.74 -5.10
N ILE A 28 20.59 8.75 -5.97
CA ILE A 28 21.22 8.90 -7.28
C ILE A 28 20.21 8.42 -8.31
N TYR A 29 19.90 9.23 -9.32
CA TYR A 29 18.87 8.93 -10.31
C TYR A 29 19.33 9.30 -11.73
N ASP A 30 19.28 8.30 -12.61
CA ASP A 30 19.76 8.39 -14.00
C ASP A 30 18.62 8.70 -15.00
N GLY A 31 17.36 8.78 -14.54
CA GLY A 31 16.17 8.90 -15.40
C GLY A 31 15.36 7.60 -15.51
N ASP A 32 16.00 6.44 -15.43
CA ASP A 32 15.32 5.14 -15.50
C ASP A 32 15.35 4.37 -14.18
N ARG A 33 16.45 4.48 -13.46
CA ARG A 33 16.70 3.78 -12.19
C ARG A 33 17.17 4.79 -11.15
N ALA A 34 16.77 4.56 -9.90
CA ALA A 34 17.33 5.26 -8.75
C ALA A 34 18.04 4.29 -7.83
N LYS A 35 19.22 4.66 -7.37
CA LYS A 35 19.89 4.04 -6.24
C LYS A 35 19.64 4.90 -5.03
N ILE A 36 19.01 4.33 -4.01
CA ILE A 36 18.70 5.05 -2.77
C ILE A 36 19.34 4.33 -1.60
N LYS A 37 20.13 5.08 -0.83
CA LYS A 37 20.69 4.66 0.44
C LYS A 37 20.08 5.52 1.53
N ALA A 38 19.42 4.88 2.49
CA ALA A 38 18.80 5.56 3.63
C ALA A 38 19.30 4.93 4.92
N ARG A 39 19.78 5.76 5.83
CA ARG A 39 20.23 5.38 7.16
C ARG A 39 19.40 6.08 8.21
N ASN A 40 18.98 5.30 9.20
CA ASN A 40 18.35 5.79 10.41
C ASN A 40 19.05 5.12 11.59
N ASN A 41 19.87 5.88 12.30
CA ASN A 41 20.75 5.43 13.38
C ASN A 41 21.66 4.28 12.92
N ASN A 42 21.40 3.05 13.38
CA ASN A 42 22.20 1.87 13.07
C ASN A 42 21.68 1.07 11.87
N LYS A 43 20.49 1.40 11.34
CA LYS A 43 19.91 0.66 10.20
C LYS A 43 20.20 1.40 8.91
N VAL A 44 20.89 0.72 8.00
CA VAL A 44 21.11 1.17 6.62
C VAL A 44 20.31 0.30 5.68
N THR A 45 19.57 0.93 4.80
CA THR A 45 18.82 0.27 3.73
C THR A 45 19.28 0.79 2.39
N PHE A 46 19.54 -0.14 1.48
CA PHE A 46 19.89 0.12 0.09
C PHE A 46 18.78 -0.42 -0.79
N ALA A 47 18.36 0.38 -1.77
CA ALA A 47 17.34 -0.02 -2.73
C ALA A 47 17.69 0.47 -4.12
N ASP A 48 17.70 -0.46 -5.07
CA ASP A 48 17.72 -0.17 -6.49
C ASP A 48 16.28 -0.19 -7.00
N LEU A 49 15.74 0.98 -7.29
CA LEU A 49 14.35 1.17 -7.68
C LEU A 49 14.22 1.50 -9.16
N LYS A 50 13.16 0.98 -9.78
CA LYS A 50 12.75 1.40 -11.13
C LYS A 50 12.01 2.73 -11.07
N HIS A 51 12.01 3.49 -12.16
CA HIS A 51 11.30 4.78 -12.27
C HIS A 51 9.87 4.79 -11.71
N LYS A 52 9.10 3.73 -11.95
CA LYS A 52 7.71 3.61 -11.43
C LYS A 52 7.68 3.60 -9.90
N ASP A 53 8.58 2.87 -9.26
CA ASP A 53 8.67 2.75 -7.80
C ASP A 53 9.19 4.04 -7.18
N VAL A 54 10.13 4.71 -7.85
CA VAL A 54 10.66 6.03 -7.47
C VAL A 54 9.55 7.07 -7.47
N LYS A 55 8.76 7.15 -8.56
CA LYS A 55 7.58 8.02 -8.62
C LYS A 55 6.59 7.71 -7.50
N ASN A 56 6.33 6.43 -7.23
CA ASN A 56 5.43 6.04 -6.15
C ASN A 56 5.96 6.41 -4.75
N LEU A 57 7.29 6.39 -4.56
CA LEU A 57 7.93 6.79 -3.32
C LEU A 57 7.77 8.30 -3.07
N PHE A 58 8.05 9.13 -4.08
CA PHE A 58 7.97 10.59 -3.97
C PHE A 58 6.56 11.17 -4.08
N LYS A 59 5.59 10.42 -4.65
CA LYS A 59 4.17 10.83 -4.66
C LYS A 59 3.50 10.74 -3.30
N LYS A 60 4.08 10.01 -2.34
CA LYS A 60 3.49 9.93 -1.00
C LYS A 60 3.57 11.29 -0.33
N PRO A 61 2.50 11.77 0.33
CA PRO A 61 2.59 12.97 1.14
C PRO A 61 3.66 12.78 2.22
N PRO A 62 4.26 13.87 2.73
CA PRO A 62 5.20 13.79 3.83
C PRO A 62 4.53 13.09 5.01
N SER A 63 4.87 11.82 5.20
CA SER A 63 4.36 11.00 6.29
C SER A 63 5.29 11.12 7.49
N SER A 64 4.81 10.76 8.69
CA SER A 64 5.66 10.60 9.88
C SER A 64 6.76 9.54 9.73
N LYS A 65 6.65 8.66 8.74
CA LYS A 65 7.61 7.56 8.48
C LYS A 65 8.87 8.06 7.80
N SER A 66 10.01 7.55 8.25
CA SER A 66 11.31 7.85 7.63
C SER A 66 11.43 7.27 6.22
N LEU A 67 12.33 7.84 5.41
CA LEU A 67 12.61 7.33 4.06
C LEU A 67 13.08 5.86 4.12
N GLN A 68 13.91 5.52 5.11
CA GLN A 68 14.36 4.15 5.38
C GLN A 68 13.18 3.19 5.64
N GLU A 69 12.22 3.56 6.49
CA GLU A 69 11.01 2.73 6.69
C GLU A 69 10.21 2.56 5.40
N ASN A 70 10.03 3.64 4.65
CA ASN A 70 9.30 3.59 3.38
C ASN A 70 9.98 2.65 2.36
N LEU A 71 11.31 2.62 2.32
CA LEU A 71 12.08 1.67 1.53
C LEU A 71 11.92 0.24 2.04
N GLU A 72 11.99 0.01 3.36
CA GLU A 72 11.75 -1.33 3.92
C GLU A 72 10.37 -1.86 3.54
N PHE A 73 9.32 -1.03 3.61
CA PHE A 73 7.98 -1.41 3.18
C PHE A 73 7.89 -1.71 1.69
N LEU A 74 8.62 -0.97 0.86
CA LEU A 74 8.67 -1.17 -0.59
C LEU A 74 9.35 -2.50 -0.94
N LEU A 75 10.43 -2.84 -0.24
CA LEU A 75 11.19 -4.08 -0.42
C LEU A 75 10.47 -5.29 0.19
N LYS A 76 9.79 -5.11 1.33
CA LYS A 76 8.93 -6.13 1.96
C LYS A 76 7.65 -6.28 1.14
N LYS A 77 7.72 -7.01 0.02
CA LYS A 77 6.51 -7.48 -0.67
C LYS A 77 5.67 -8.26 0.33
N PRO A 78 4.40 -7.88 0.60
CA PRO A 78 3.55 -8.72 1.41
C PRO A 78 3.41 -10.06 0.68
N LYS A 79 3.81 -11.16 1.34
CA LYS A 79 3.40 -12.51 0.91
C LYS A 79 1.89 -12.41 0.78
N ARG A 80 1.35 -12.53 -0.45
CA ARG A 80 -0.09 -12.47 -0.72
C ARG A 80 -0.78 -13.30 0.35
N SER A 81 -1.42 -12.66 1.34
CA SER A 81 -2.17 -13.41 2.32
C SER A 81 -3.23 -14.12 1.48
N LYS A 82 -3.25 -15.46 1.56
CA LYS A 82 -4.18 -16.28 0.80
C LYS A 82 -5.54 -15.62 0.96
N SER A 83 -6.08 -15.09 -0.14
CA SER A 83 -7.34 -14.38 -0.18
C SER A 83 -8.31 -15.12 0.73
N ARG A 84 -8.72 -14.50 1.84
CA ARG A 84 -9.89 -14.98 2.58
C ARG A 84 -11.03 -14.80 1.59
N ARG A 85 -11.24 -15.79 0.73
CA ARG A 85 -12.36 -15.90 -0.19
C ARG A 85 -13.57 -15.75 0.70
N LYS A 86 -14.11 -14.52 0.80
CA LYS A 86 -15.35 -14.24 1.51
C LYS A 86 -16.34 -15.21 0.88
N LYS A 87 -16.67 -16.31 1.58
CA LYS A 87 -17.73 -17.22 1.17
C LYS A 87 -18.97 -16.33 1.11
N ARG A 88 -19.30 -15.82 -0.08
CA ARG A 88 -20.58 -15.14 -0.32
C ARG A 88 -21.61 -16.18 0.09
N LYS A 89 -22.27 -15.96 1.24
CA LYS A 89 -23.44 -16.76 1.63
C LYS A 89 -24.38 -16.63 0.44
N LYS A 90 -24.55 -17.72 -0.31
CA LYS A 90 -25.47 -17.81 -1.44
C LYS A 90 -26.83 -17.50 -0.82
N LYS A 91 -27.35 -16.27 -0.99
CA LYS A 91 -28.72 -15.94 -0.57
C LYS A 91 -29.60 -16.96 -1.29
N ARG A 92 -30.09 -17.98 -0.57
CA ARG A 92 -31.07 -18.93 -1.10
C ARG A 92 -32.18 -18.06 -1.69
N LYS A 93 -32.41 -18.16 -3.00
CA LYS A 93 -33.61 -17.60 -3.61
C LYS A 93 -34.77 -18.29 -2.90
N THR A 94 -35.33 -17.64 -1.88
CA THR A 94 -36.59 -18.06 -1.30
C THR A 94 -37.56 -18.10 -2.45
N LYS A 95 -38.01 -19.30 -2.84
CA LYS A 95 -39.15 -19.45 -3.74
C LYS A 95 -40.24 -18.60 -3.11
N LYS A 96 -40.60 -17.49 -3.76
CA LYS A 96 -41.74 -16.66 -3.37
C LYS A 96 -42.92 -17.64 -3.30
N LYS A 97 -43.39 -17.99 -2.11
CA LYS A 97 -44.63 -18.75 -1.96
C LYS A 97 -45.70 -17.91 -2.67
N CYS A 98 -46.24 -18.38 -3.80
CA CYS A 98 -47.43 -17.78 -4.40
C CYS A 98 -48.51 -17.82 -3.31
N ARG A 99 -48.78 -16.67 -2.68
CA ARG A 99 -49.91 -16.53 -1.76
C ARG A 99 -51.16 -16.47 -2.64
N TYR A 100 -51.88 -17.57 -2.74
CA TYR A 100 -53.24 -17.53 -3.23
C TYR A 100 -54.02 -16.59 -2.31
N LYS A 101 -54.47 -15.45 -2.85
CA LYS A 101 -55.51 -14.67 -2.18
C LYS A 101 -56.76 -15.53 -2.23
N ILE A 102 -57.21 -16.01 -1.07
CA ILE A 102 -58.56 -16.55 -0.92
C ILE A 102 -59.49 -15.33 -1.01
N GLY A 103 -59.80 -14.96 -2.25
CA GLY A 103 -60.87 -14.03 -2.59
C GLY A 103 -62.08 -14.87 -2.94
N SER A 104 -63.11 -14.75 -2.13
CA SER A 104 -64.38 -15.46 -2.23
C SER A 104 -65.04 -15.26 -3.60
N LYS A 105 -65.63 -16.37 -4.09
CA LYS A 105 -66.75 -16.45 -5.05
C LYS A 105 -66.70 -15.47 -6.23
N LYS A 106 -65.91 -15.82 -7.25
CA LYS A 106 -66.31 -15.97 -8.67
C LYS A 106 -65.07 -15.85 -9.56
N GLY A 107 -64.70 -16.99 -10.15
CA GLY A 107 -64.00 -17.09 -11.43
C GLY A 107 -62.76 -16.21 -11.65
N LYS A 108 -61.59 -16.79 -11.37
CA LYS A 108 -60.44 -16.93 -12.29
C LYS A 108 -59.17 -17.15 -11.45
N PHE A 109 -58.78 -18.41 -11.29
CA PHE A 109 -57.44 -18.74 -10.82
C PHE A 109 -56.47 -18.45 -11.98
N LYS A 110 -55.65 -17.40 -11.86
CA LYS A 110 -54.43 -17.29 -12.68
C LYS A 110 -53.36 -18.15 -12.01
N LYS A 111 -52.89 -19.18 -12.71
CA LYS A 111 -51.64 -19.85 -12.35
C LYS A 111 -50.51 -18.82 -12.39
N CYS A 112 -49.62 -18.89 -11.39
CA CYS A 112 -48.22 -18.54 -11.62
C CYS A 112 -47.75 -19.45 -12.78
#